data_AF-A0A7J2TRK7-F1
#
_entry.id   AF-A0A7J2TRK7-F1
#
_cell.length_a   1.000
_cell.length_b   1.000
_cell.length_c   1.000
_cell.angle_alpha   90.00
_cell.angle_beta   90.00
_cell.angle_gamma   90.00
#
_symmetry.space_group_name_H-M   'P 1'
#
loop_
_entity.id
_entity.type
_entity.pdbx_description
1 polymer ?
#
loop_
_entity_poly.entity_id
_entity_poly.type
_entity_poly.pdbx_seq_one_letter_code
_entity_poly.pdbx_strand_id
1 'polypeptide(L)'
;MSIKVIKDHFGNTVDVLNPRDYDEDPDFAELKRRKGLSVCFRLVDQTDCLVFQRFYLSEKLKNYILEYLQHADEYKHFGNRLREELNDIPVRLQRLVNSKMSLITPGVAKEVNYALRIKKEVYELLPGKLRAWNRKLRSDFKGPQDPLYRTFSLMLKTYRDKRHERLIPPFWWLMKK
;
A
#
# COMPACT_ATOMS: atom_id res chain seq x y z
N MET A 1 11.52 -14.83 -2.01
CA MET A 1 12.07 -14.47 -3.34
C MET A 1 12.69 -13.06 -3.36
N SER A 2 12.23 -12.09 -2.56
CA SER A 2 12.79 -10.72 -2.48
C SER A 2 14.23 -10.65 -1.96
N ILE A 3 14.50 -11.27 -0.79
CA ILE A 3 15.80 -11.18 -0.11
C ILE A 3 16.94 -11.77 -0.94
N LYS A 4 16.71 -12.89 -1.64
CA LYS A 4 17.72 -13.53 -2.50
C LYS A 4 18.19 -12.60 -3.62
N VAL A 5 17.27 -11.97 -4.35
CA VAL A 5 17.60 -11.03 -5.43
C VAL A 5 18.35 -9.80 -4.90
N ILE A 6 17.97 -9.31 -3.72
CA ILE A 6 18.66 -8.20 -3.05
C ILE A 6 20.10 -8.59 -2.69
N LYS A 7 20.28 -9.75 -2.05
CA LYS A 7 21.60 -10.27 -1.65
C LYS A 7 22.48 -10.62 -2.83
N ASP A 8 21.93 -11.16 -3.91
CA ASP A 8 22.67 -11.47 -5.13
C ASP A 8 23.19 -10.17 -5.80
N HIS A 9 22.50 -9.04 -5.62
CA HIS A 9 22.91 -7.76 -6.20
C HIS A 9 23.93 -7.00 -5.35
N PHE A 10 23.76 -6.98 -4.03
CA PHE A 10 24.58 -6.15 -3.12
C PHE A 10 25.60 -6.95 -2.29
N GLY A 11 25.50 -8.27 -2.25
CA GLY A 11 26.21 -9.11 -1.27
C GLY A 11 25.52 -9.10 0.11
N ASN A 12 26.12 -9.78 1.09
CA ASN A 12 25.59 -9.89 2.46
C ASN A 12 25.98 -8.71 3.38
N THR A 13 26.77 -7.76 2.88
CA THR A 13 27.40 -6.69 3.69
C THR A 13 26.67 -5.36 3.63
N VAL A 14 25.58 -5.27 2.87
CA VAL A 14 24.83 -4.04 2.64
C VAL A 14 23.54 -4.08 3.44
N ASP A 15 23.32 -3.05 4.25
CA ASP A 15 22.08 -2.90 5.01
C ASP A 15 20.98 -2.38 4.07
N VAL A 16 19.98 -3.22 3.82
CA VAL A 16 18.88 -2.94 2.88
C VAL A 16 17.57 -2.78 3.63
N LEU A 17 16.90 -1.65 3.39
CA LEU A 17 15.57 -1.41 3.89
C LEU A 17 14.52 -1.67 2.80
N ASN A 18 13.53 -2.51 3.11
CA ASN A 18 12.35 -2.69 2.28
C ASN A 18 11.07 -2.30 3.06
N PRO A 19 10.42 -1.17 2.72
CA PRO A 19 9.25 -0.68 3.44
C PRO A 19 8.06 -1.63 3.52
N ARG A 20 8.02 -2.67 2.67
CA ARG A 20 7.00 -3.71 2.72
C ARG A 20 7.14 -4.62 3.95
N ASP A 21 8.36 -4.78 4.45
CA ASP A 21 8.68 -5.80 5.46
C ASP A 21 8.41 -5.30 6.89
N TYR A 22 8.06 -4.01 7.05
CA TYR A 22 7.74 -3.40 8.35
C TYR A 22 6.59 -4.07 9.09
N ASP A 23 5.61 -4.60 8.36
CA ASP A 23 4.43 -5.22 8.96
C ASP A 23 4.66 -6.71 9.29
N GLU A 24 5.83 -7.26 8.97
CA GLU A 24 6.24 -8.63 9.35
C GLU A 24 6.79 -8.68 10.79
N ASP A 25 7.25 -7.54 11.32
CA ASP A 25 7.68 -7.37 12.72
C ASP A 25 6.56 -6.66 13.53
N PRO A 26 5.89 -7.37 14.47
CA PRO A 26 4.83 -6.80 15.29
C PRO A 26 5.27 -5.60 16.14
N ASP A 27 6.49 -5.63 16.67
CA ASP A 27 7.05 -4.59 17.54
C ASP A 27 7.35 -3.34 16.72
N PHE A 28 7.88 -3.51 15.52
CA PHE A 28 8.07 -2.41 14.58
C PHE A 28 6.74 -1.81 14.11
N ALA A 29 5.74 -2.65 13.83
CA ALA A 29 4.41 -2.19 13.45
C ALA A 29 3.74 -1.39 14.57
N GLU A 30 3.94 -1.74 15.84
CA GLU A 30 3.51 -0.94 16.99
C GLU A 30 4.31 0.37 17.11
N LEU A 31 5.63 0.32 16.99
CA LEU A 31 6.49 1.50 17.06
C LEU A 31 6.13 2.53 15.98
N LYS A 32 5.89 2.07 14.74
CA LYS A 32 5.44 2.89 13.61
C LYS A 32 4.06 3.50 13.87
N ARG A 33 3.15 2.79 14.53
CA ARG A 33 1.84 3.33 14.93
C ARG A 33 1.99 4.48 15.95
N ARG A 34 2.91 4.34 16.92
CA ARG A 34 3.12 5.35 17.96
C ARG A 34 3.90 6.58 17.48
N LYS A 35 4.96 6.38 16.70
CA LYS A 35 5.90 7.44 16.30
C LYS A 35 5.75 7.89 14.84
N GLY A 36 4.85 7.26 14.09
CA GLY A 36 4.60 7.58 12.68
C GLY A 36 5.80 7.32 11.78
N LEU A 37 5.88 8.07 10.67
CA LEU A 37 6.93 7.92 9.66
C LEU A 37 8.33 8.37 10.12
N SER A 38 8.44 9.05 11.27
CA SER A 38 9.74 9.47 11.82
C SER A 38 10.67 8.27 12.08
N VAL A 39 10.11 7.12 12.47
CA VAL A 39 10.88 5.89 12.67
C VAL A 39 11.36 5.33 11.34
N CYS A 40 10.49 5.33 10.31
CA CYS A 40 10.86 4.88 8.98
C CYS A 40 11.98 5.73 8.39
N PHE A 41 11.94 7.06 8.57
CA PHE A 41 13.01 7.94 8.08
C PHE A 41 14.34 7.71 8.80
N ARG A 42 14.33 7.47 10.11
CA ARG A 42 15.55 7.12 10.86
C ARG A 42 16.14 5.80 10.38
N LEU A 43 15.32 4.79 10.07
CA LEU A 43 15.81 3.57 9.45
C LEU A 43 16.40 3.84 8.07
N VAL A 44 15.71 4.64 7.25
CA VAL A 44 16.25 5.07 5.95
C VAL A 44 17.59 5.76 6.13
N ASP A 45 17.81 6.57 7.16
CA ASP A 45 19.09 7.23 7.41
C ASP A 45 20.22 6.23 7.75
N GLN A 46 19.88 5.13 8.43
CA GLN A 46 20.83 4.13 8.95
C GLN A 46 21.23 3.05 7.94
N THR A 47 20.51 2.88 6.82
CA THR A 47 20.83 1.84 5.82
C THR A 47 21.73 2.34 4.71
N ASP A 48 22.32 1.47 3.90
CA ASP A 48 23.14 1.91 2.75
C ASP A 48 22.24 2.36 1.59
N CYS A 49 21.20 1.57 1.31
CA CYS A 49 20.26 1.82 0.23
C CYS A 49 18.82 1.49 0.62
N LEU A 50 17.88 1.97 -0.19
CA LEU A 50 16.45 1.67 -0.06
C LEU A 50 16.00 0.81 -1.24
N VAL A 51 15.39 -0.35 -0.97
CA VAL A 51 14.75 -1.17 -2.00
C VAL A 51 13.24 -1.11 -1.76
N PHE A 52 12.46 -0.67 -2.74
CA PHE A 52 11.00 -0.69 -2.64
C PHE A 52 10.38 -1.64 -3.65
N GLN A 53 9.20 -2.17 -3.32
CA GLN A 53 8.40 -2.97 -4.23
C GLN A 53 7.00 -2.37 -4.38
N ARG A 54 6.46 -2.41 -5.60
CA ARG A 54 5.04 -2.09 -5.83
C ARG A 54 4.16 -3.19 -5.26
N PHE A 55 2.99 -2.81 -4.76
CA PHE A 55 1.97 -3.78 -4.37
C PHE A 55 1.30 -4.36 -5.61
N TYR A 56 1.58 -5.60 -5.96
CA TYR A 56 0.96 -6.26 -7.10
C TYR A 56 -0.50 -6.65 -6.81
N LEU A 57 -1.41 -6.28 -7.71
CA LEU A 57 -2.81 -6.65 -7.66
C LEU A 57 -3.00 -8.01 -8.31
N SER A 58 -2.97 -9.08 -7.51
CA SER A 58 -3.28 -10.43 -8.00
C SER A 58 -4.72 -10.50 -8.50
N GLU A 59 -4.97 -11.31 -9.53
CA GLU A 59 -6.33 -11.54 -10.07
C GLU A 59 -7.33 -11.99 -8.99
N LYS A 60 -6.91 -12.84 -8.04
CA LYS A 60 -7.75 -13.25 -6.90
C LYS A 60 -8.23 -12.07 -6.05
N LEU A 61 -7.33 -11.13 -5.73
CA LEU A 61 -7.67 -9.93 -4.98
C LEU A 61 -8.54 -8.97 -5.81
N LYS A 62 -8.28 -8.84 -7.12
CA LYS A 62 -9.13 -8.03 -7.99
C LYS A 62 -10.56 -8.56 -8.01
N ASN A 63 -10.72 -9.86 -8.28
CA ASN A 63 -12.03 -10.52 -8.30
C ASN A 63 -12.75 -10.36 -6.96
N TYR A 64 -12.05 -10.59 -5.84
CA TYR A 64 -12.59 -10.36 -4.51
C TYR A 64 -13.15 -8.93 -4.31
N ILE A 65 -12.42 -7.91 -4.79
CA ILE A 65 -12.87 -6.52 -4.68
C ILE A 65 -14.07 -6.27 -5.60
N LEU A 66 -14.05 -6.80 -6.82
CA LEU A 66 -15.12 -6.61 -7.79
C LEU A 66 -16.43 -7.30 -7.35
N GLU A 67 -16.35 -8.52 -6.83
CA GLU A 67 -17.48 -9.26 -6.25
C GLU A 67 -18.10 -8.49 -5.07
N TYR A 68 -17.25 -7.96 -4.17
CA TYR A 68 -17.74 -7.10 -3.08
C TYR A 68 -18.49 -5.88 -3.60
N LEU A 69 -17.96 -5.19 -4.62
CA LEU A 69 -18.60 -4.01 -5.21
C LEU A 69 -19.94 -4.37 -5.84
N GLN A 70 -20.02 -5.49 -6.56
CA GLN A 70 -21.26 -5.98 -7.14
C GLN A 70 -22.33 -6.23 -6.06
N HIS A 71 -21.98 -6.95 -4.99
CA HIS A 71 -22.93 -7.22 -3.91
C HIS A 71 -23.33 -5.95 -3.17
N ALA A 72 -22.40 -5.04 -2.91
CA ALA A 72 -22.71 -3.76 -2.26
C ALA A 72 -23.74 -2.93 -3.05
N ASP A 73 -23.71 -3.01 -4.38
CA ASP A 73 -24.68 -2.40 -5.28
C ASP A 73 -26.02 -3.17 -5.32
N GLU A 74 -25.99 -4.51 -5.29
CA GLU A 74 -27.18 -5.37 -5.23
C GLU A 74 -28.02 -5.14 -3.96
N TYR A 75 -27.37 -4.84 -2.82
CA TYR A 75 -28.04 -4.38 -1.59
C TYR A 75 -28.59 -2.94 -1.69
N LYS A 76 -28.60 -2.36 -2.91
CA LYS A 76 -29.33 -1.17 -3.39
C LYS A 76 -29.61 -0.12 -2.32
N HIS A 77 -28.61 0.55 -1.76
CA HIS A 77 -28.77 1.85 -1.08
C HIS A 77 -27.43 2.59 -0.81
N PHE A 78 -26.30 2.11 -1.34
CA PHE A 78 -25.01 2.50 -0.83
C PHE A 78 -24.60 3.95 -1.18
N GLY A 79 -24.75 4.36 -2.45
CA GLY A 79 -24.40 5.71 -2.91
C GLY A 79 -25.20 6.83 -2.22
N ASN A 80 -26.43 6.56 -1.77
CA ASN A 80 -27.29 7.59 -1.16
C ASN A 80 -27.02 7.78 0.34
N ARG A 81 -26.30 6.87 1.00
CA ARG A 81 -25.98 6.94 2.44
C ARG A 81 -24.61 7.53 2.71
N LEU A 82 -23.76 7.60 1.70
CA LEU A 82 -22.49 8.29 1.79
C LEU A 82 -22.69 9.80 1.67
N ARG A 83 -21.76 10.55 2.26
CA ARG A 83 -21.61 11.97 1.97
C ARG A 83 -21.25 12.13 0.50
N GLU A 84 -21.75 13.18 -0.14
CA GLU A 84 -21.56 13.46 -1.57
C GLU A 84 -20.10 13.30 -2.04
N GLU A 85 -19.15 13.78 -1.23
CA GLU A 85 -17.70 13.69 -1.47
C GLU A 85 -17.14 12.25 -1.50
N LEU A 86 -17.90 11.27 -1.03
CA LEU A 86 -17.52 9.85 -0.93
C LEU A 86 -18.27 8.97 -1.93
N ASN A 87 -19.29 9.49 -2.61
CA ASN A 87 -20.17 8.72 -3.50
C ASN A 87 -19.42 8.10 -4.68
N ASP A 88 -18.28 8.69 -5.08
CA ASP A 88 -17.46 8.22 -6.19
C ASP A 88 -16.46 7.12 -5.80
N ILE A 89 -16.32 6.79 -4.51
CA ILE A 89 -15.32 5.85 -4.02
C ILE A 89 -15.49 4.44 -4.58
N PRO A 90 -16.71 3.85 -4.66
CA PRO A 90 -16.91 2.55 -5.30
C PRO A 90 -16.42 2.55 -6.76
N VAL A 91 -16.80 3.57 -7.54
CA VAL A 91 -16.43 3.73 -8.95
C VAL A 91 -14.91 3.91 -9.10
N ARG A 92 -14.29 4.73 -8.24
CA ARG A 92 -12.84 4.94 -8.24
C ARG A 92 -12.08 3.67 -7.84
N LEU A 93 -12.59 2.89 -6.90
CA LEU A 93 -12.00 1.60 -6.52
C LEU A 93 -12.08 0.61 -7.68
N GLN A 94 -13.24 0.48 -8.33
CA GLN A 94 -13.42 -0.37 -9.50
C GLN A 94 -12.43 0.01 -10.62
N ARG A 95 -12.35 1.31 -10.94
CA ARG A 95 -11.41 1.83 -11.94
C ARG A 95 -9.96 1.54 -11.55
N LEU A 96 -9.60 1.70 -10.27
CA LEU A 96 -8.25 1.45 -9.78
C LEU A 96 -7.83 -0.02 -9.99
N VAL A 97 -8.68 -0.97 -9.60
CA VAL A 97 -8.35 -2.41 -9.70
C VAL A 97 -8.36 -2.93 -11.14
N ASN A 98 -9.19 -2.36 -12.01
CA ASN A 98 -9.24 -2.73 -13.42
C ASN A 98 -8.06 -2.14 -14.23
N SER A 99 -7.68 -0.90 -13.94
CA SER A 99 -6.67 -0.18 -14.75
C SER A 99 -5.23 -0.45 -14.35
N LYS A 100 -4.97 -1.02 -13.17
CA LYS A 100 -3.61 -1.17 -12.64
C LYS A 100 -3.26 -2.62 -12.36
N MET A 101 -2.01 -2.95 -12.67
CA MET A 101 -1.38 -4.20 -12.24
C MET A 101 -0.73 -4.09 -10.86
N SER A 102 -0.30 -2.89 -10.47
CA SER A 102 0.37 -2.67 -9.19
C SER A 102 0.17 -1.25 -8.68
N LEU A 103 0.32 -1.08 -7.37
CA LEU A 103 0.06 0.17 -6.65
C LEU A 103 1.25 0.62 -5.79
N ILE A 104 1.36 1.93 -5.57
CA ILE A 104 2.26 2.61 -4.65
C ILE A 104 1.43 3.28 -3.56
N THR A 105 1.59 2.82 -2.33
CA THR A 105 0.95 3.41 -1.16
C THR A 105 1.59 4.76 -0.78
N PRO A 106 0.87 5.64 -0.06
CA PRO A 106 1.42 6.92 0.39
C PRO A 106 2.68 6.78 1.25
N GLY A 107 2.77 5.72 2.07
CA GLY A 107 3.94 5.44 2.91
C GLY A 107 5.20 5.19 2.08
N VAL A 108 5.12 4.22 1.15
CA VAL A 108 6.24 3.88 0.26
C VAL A 108 6.69 5.09 -0.55
N ALA A 109 5.75 5.86 -1.12
CA ALA A 109 6.10 7.07 -1.86
C ALA A 109 6.85 8.09 -1.00
N LYS A 110 6.43 8.30 0.25
CA LYS A 110 7.09 9.24 1.17
C LYS A 110 8.51 8.80 1.52
N GLU A 111 8.70 7.52 1.83
CA GLU A 111 9.99 6.95 2.20
C GLU A 111 10.98 6.96 1.03
N VAL A 112 10.53 6.56 -0.17
CA VAL A 112 11.34 6.64 -1.39
C VAL A 112 11.74 8.08 -1.70
N ASN A 113 10.80 9.02 -1.63
CA ASN A 113 11.11 10.43 -1.89
C ASN A 113 12.03 11.04 -0.82
N TYR A 114 11.94 10.57 0.43
CA TYR A 114 12.84 10.96 1.50
C TYR A 114 14.27 10.47 1.20
N ALA A 115 14.44 9.18 0.88
CA ALA A 115 15.73 8.59 0.51
C ALA A 115 16.38 9.34 -0.67
N LEU A 116 15.63 9.60 -1.73
CA LEU A 116 16.10 10.38 -2.88
C LEU A 116 16.54 11.80 -2.49
N ARG A 117 15.80 12.45 -1.58
CA ARG A 117 16.11 13.81 -1.12
C ARG A 117 17.43 13.88 -0.35
N ILE A 118 17.74 12.84 0.44
CA ILE A 118 19.02 12.72 1.15
C ILE A 118 20.13 12.08 0.31
N LYS A 119 19.90 11.91 -1.00
CA LYS A 119 20.83 11.31 -1.98
C LYS A 119 21.22 9.85 -1.68
N LYS A 120 20.34 9.10 -1.02
CA LYS A 120 20.50 7.66 -0.82
C LYS A 120 20.21 6.91 -2.12
N GLU A 121 20.90 5.81 -2.35
CA GLU A 121 20.61 4.93 -3.48
C GLU A 121 19.25 4.27 -3.30
N VAL A 122 18.43 4.26 -4.36
CA VAL A 122 17.09 3.69 -4.33
C VAL A 122 16.91 2.74 -5.50
N TYR A 123 16.30 1.58 -5.22
CA TYR A 123 16.03 0.55 -6.21
C TYR A 123 14.59 0.09 -6.14
N GLU A 124 14.00 -0.17 -7.30
CA GLU A 124 12.73 -0.86 -7.41
C GLU A 124 12.97 -2.36 -7.61
N LEU A 125 12.38 -3.18 -6.74
CA LEU A 125 12.36 -4.62 -6.86
C LEU A 125 11.32 -5.05 -7.90
N LEU A 126 11.80 -5.60 -9.01
CA LEU A 126 11.02 -6.23 -10.06
C LEU A 126 11.22 -7.75 -10.01
N PRO A 127 10.39 -8.56 -10.71
CA PRO A 127 10.59 -10.00 -10.78
C PRO A 127 12.01 -10.34 -11.24
N GLY A 128 12.80 -10.93 -10.35
CA GLY A 128 14.17 -11.39 -10.62
C GLY A 128 15.23 -10.29 -10.79
N LYS A 129 14.93 -9.00 -10.60
CA LYS A 129 15.92 -7.93 -10.77
C LYS A 129 15.65 -6.68 -9.95
N LEU A 130 16.72 -5.91 -9.71
CA LEU A 130 16.66 -4.55 -9.16
C LEU A 130 16.82 -3.53 -10.29
N ARG A 131 16.01 -2.47 -10.24
CA ARG A 131 16.11 -1.33 -11.14
C ARG A 131 16.46 -0.08 -10.34
N ALA A 132 17.60 0.53 -10.63
CA ALA A 132 17.96 1.82 -10.05
C ALA A 132 16.85 2.87 -10.30
N TRP A 133 16.56 3.66 -9.28
CA TRP A 133 15.47 4.61 -9.27
C TRP A 133 15.97 5.96 -8.77
N ASN A 134 15.84 7.00 -9.59
CA ASN A 134 16.42 8.33 -9.35
C ASN A 134 15.41 9.47 -9.50
N ARG A 135 14.11 9.17 -9.55
CA ARG A 135 13.05 10.16 -9.80
C ARG A 135 11.98 10.14 -8.72
N LYS A 136 11.28 11.25 -8.53
CA LYS A 136 10.19 11.34 -7.55
C LYS A 136 9.14 10.25 -7.79
N LEU A 137 8.86 9.44 -6.77
CA LEU A 137 7.84 8.41 -6.80
C LEU A 137 6.48 9.01 -6.41
N ARG A 138 5.47 8.85 -7.26
CA ARG A 138 4.10 9.30 -7.00
C ARG A 138 3.29 8.14 -6.41
N SER A 139 2.49 8.44 -5.38
CA SER A 139 1.51 7.50 -4.86
C SER A 139 0.29 7.45 -5.77
N ASP A 140 -0.38 6.30 -5.79
CA ASP A 140 -1.67 6.13 -6.46
C ASP A 140 -2.85 6.69 -5.64
N PHE A 141 -2.56 7.25 -4.46
CA PHE A 141 -3.52 7.81 -3.52
C PHE A 141 -3.07 9.20 -3.07
N LYS A 142 -4.01 10.07 -2.67
CA LYS A 142 -3.71 11.44 -2.22
C LYS A 142 -2.98 11.47 -0.87
N GLY A 143 -3.17 10.46 -0.02
CA GLY A 143 -2.54 10.37 1.28
C GLY A 143 -3.19 9.34 2.20
N PRO A 144 -2.75 9.22 3.47
CA PRO A 144 -3.31 8.28 4.43
C PRO A 144 -4.81 8.48 4.72
N GLN A 145 -5.29 9.73 4.59
CA GLN A 145 -6.69 10.08 4.78
C GLN A 145 -7.53 9.99 3.50
N ASP A 146 -6.93 9.61 2.35
CA ASP A 146 -7.67 9.41 1.10
C ASP A 146 -8.70 8.28 1.31
N PRO A 147 -10.01 8.54 1.16
CA PRO A 147 -11.03 7.51 1.36
C PRO A 147 -10.84 6.31 0.44
N LEU A 148 -10.26 6.52 -0.76
CA LEU A 148 -9.94 5.42 -1.68
C LEU A 148 -8.84 4.54 -1.10
N TYR A 149 -7.80 5.14 -0.50
CA TYR A 149 -6.73 4.40 0.16
C TYR A 149 -7.23 3.63 1.37
N ARG A 150 -8.07 4.26 2.21
CA ARG A 150 -8.68 3.62 3.39
C ARG A 150 -9.53 2.42 2.99
N THR A 151 -10.34 2.58 1.95
CA THR A 151 -11.19 1.51 1.39
C THR A 151 -10.33 0.37 0.87
N PHE A 152 -9.35 0.66 0.00
CA PHE A 152 -8.44 -0.36 -0.53
C PHE A 152 -7.68 -1.10 0.60
N SER A 153 -7.18 -0.36 1.59
CA SER A 153 -6.45 -0.94 2.72
C SER A 153 -7.33 -1.87 3.56
N LEU A 154 -8.59 -1.50 3.79
CA LEU A 154 -9.53 -2.37 4.50
C LEU A 154 -9.87 -3.62 3.69
N MET A 155 -10.09 -3.48 2.37
CA MET A 155 -10.33 -4.62 1.48
C MET A 155 -9.15 -5.59 1.52
N LEU A 156 -7.93 -5.08 1.39
CA LEU A 156 -6.71 -5.87 1.45
C LEU A 156 -6.55 -6.59 2.80
N LYS A 157 -6.74 -5.86 3.91
CA LYS A 157 -6.66 -6.43 5.26
C LYS A 157 -7.70 -7.53 5.47
N THR A 158 -8.90 -7.32 4.95
CA THR A 158 -9.99 -8.29 5.06
C THR A 158 -9.74 -9.54 4.24
N TYR A 159 -9.28 -9.37 3.00
CA TYR A 159 -8.88 -10.47 2.13
C TYR A 159 -7.75 -11.31 2.75
N ARG A 160 -6.73 -10.67 3.31
CA ARG A 160 -5.60 -11.35 3.96
C ARG A 160 -6.02 -12.11 5.22
N ASP A 161 -6.82 -11.47 6.07
CA ASP A 161 -7.22 -12.03 7.36
C ASP A 161 -8.44 -12.98 7.26
N LYS A 162 -9.06 -13.08 6.07
CA LYS A 162 -10.31 -13.84 5.81
C LYS A 162 -11.48 -13.43 6.72
N ARG A 163 -11.58 -12.13 7.03
CA ARG A 163 -12.56 -11.57 7.98
C ARG A 163 -13.64 -10.71 7.31
N HIS A 164 -14.43 -11.32 6.43
CA HIS A 164 -15.40 -10.64 5.56
C HIS A 164 -16.46 -9.82 6.32
N GLU A 165 -16.73 -10.16 7.58
CA GLU A 165 -17.64 -9.42 8.46
C GLU A 165 -17.23 -7.95 8.64
N ARG A 166 -15.94 -7.62 8.47
CA ARG A 166 -15.44 -6.22 8.52
C ARG A 166 -16.04 -5.34 7.43
N LEU A 167 -16.54 -5.94 6.35
CA LEU A 167 -17.09 -5.21 5.21
C LEU A 167 -18.61 -5.00 5.32
N ILE A 168 -19.24 -5.52 6.38
CA ILE A 168 -20.68 -5.48 6.57
C ILE A 168 -21.00 -4.51 7.73
N PRO A 169 -21.94 -3.56 7.54
CA PRO A 169 -22.66 -3.26 6.30
C PRO A 169 -21.78 -2.53 5.27
N PRO A 170 -21.99 -2.67 3.95
CA PRO A 170 -21.09 -2.12 2.93
C PRO A 170 -20.61 -0.68 3.20
N PHE A 171 -19.29 -0.51 3.16
CA PHE A 171 -18.54 0.74 3.41
C PHE A 171 -18.93 1.54 4.66
N TRP A 172 -19.46 0.90 5.70
CA TRP A 172 -19.77 1.57 6.96
C TRP A 172 -18.59 2.35 7.57
N TRP A 173 -17.36 1.92 7.29
CA TRP A 173 -16.13 2.59 7.72
C TRP A 173 -15.91 3.97 7.08
N LEU A 174 -16.57 4.26 5.96
CA LEU A 174 -16.57 5.58 5.33
C LEU A 174 -17.62 6.52 5.95
N MET A 175 -18.64 5.96 6.60
CA MET A 175 -19.69 6.74 7.27
C MET A 175 -19.23 7.31 8.61
N LYS A 176 -18.36 6.60 9.34
CA LYS A 176 -17.83 7.05 10.63
C LYS A 176 -16.75 8.14 10.43
N LYS A 177 -16.95 9.30 11.05
CA LYS A 177 -15.94 10.34 11.21
C LYS A 177 -14.92 9.92 12.25
#